data_AF-A0A2V8SQX4-F1
#
_entry.id   AF-A0A2V8SQX4-F1
#
_cell.length_a   1.000
_cell.length_b   1.000
_cell.length_c   1.000
_cell.angle_alpha   90.00
_cell.angle_beta   90.00
_cell.angle_gamma   90.00
#
_symmetry.space_group_name_H-M   'P 1'
#
loop_
_entity.id
_entity.type
_entity.pdbx_description
1 polymer ?
#
loop_
_entity_poly.entity_id
_entity_poly.type
_entity_poly.pdbx_seq_one_letter_code
_entity_poly.pdbx_strand_id
1 'polypeptide(L)'
;MRLNLILTFVIGMAIVSVGCGGATTPTGGSNTNVANAAANGNVNAVPANTELGTTKKPEVQTTNNAPTLGPVINAYYDALRKKDAAAVRKAMSEDFLKSTEADMKAEKKTDIVAFLTEFDKVPDGNMEVRNEQIDGNRGTAIVKGGSYVGDGIVMVFKNEGGSWKVSNEVPK
;
A
#
# COMPACT_ATOMS: atom_id res chain seq x y z
N MET A 1 -27.38 27.26 29.91
CA MET A 1 -28.15 28.50 29.71
C MET A 1 -27.26 29.48 28.96
N ARG A 2 -27.74 29.99 27.81
CA ARG A 2 -27.27 31.13 26.99
C ARG A 2 -25.92 30.92 26.25
N LEU A 3 -25.81 30.72 24.93
CA LEU A 3 -26.36 31.34 23.71
C LEU A 3 -25.69 32.68 23.33
N ASN A 4 -24.94 32.67 22.20
CA ASN A 4 -24.78 33.69 21.12
C ASN A 4 -23.52 33.31 20.29
N LEU A 5 -23.55 32.80 19.05
CA LEU A 5 -24.09 33.25 17.75
C LEU A 5 -23.47 34.56 17.22
N ILE A 6 -22.53 34.48 16.26
CA ILE A 6 -22.28 35.32 15.04
C ILE A 6 -21.20 34.54 14.21
N LEU A 7 -21.42 33.80 13.11
CA LEU A 7 -21.82 34.11 11.73
C LEU A 7 -21.13 35.32 11.05
N THR A 8 -20.05 35.10 10.30
CA THR A 8 -19.73 35.97 9.15
C THR A 8 -19.08 35.18 8.01
N PHE A 9 -19.61 35.42 6.81
CA PHE A 9 -19.47 34.70 5.56
C PHE A 9 -18.95 35.72 4.54
N VAL A 10 -17.81 35.46 3.87
CA VAL A 10 -17.33 36.20 2.67
C VAL A 10 -16.51 35.20 1.85
N ILE A 11 -17.12 34.45 0.92
CA ILE A 11 -17.33 34.74 -0.52
C ILE A 11 -16.09 35.29 -1.24
N GLY A 12 -15.54 34.48 -2.16
CA GLY A 12 -15.32 34.93 -3.54
C GLY A 12 -13.88 34.99 -4.02
N MET A 13 -13.42 33.94 -4.70
CA MET A 13 -12.55 34.11 -5.87
C MET A 13 -12.74 32.93 -6.84
N ALA A 14 -13.27 33.24 -8.03
CA ALA A 14 -13.38 32.35 -9.16
C ALA A 14 -12.58 32.97 -10.31
N ILE A 15 -11.65 32.22 -10.92
CA ILE A 15 -11.16 32.45 -12.29
C ILE A 15 -10.90 31.07 -12.96
N VAL A 16 -11.26 31.01 -14.24
CA VAL A 16 -11.42 29.88 -15.16
C VAL A 16 -10.22 29.77 -16.11
N SER A 17 -9.82 28.55 -16.49
CA SER A 17 -9.22 28.20 -17.81
C SER A 17 -9.19 26.66 -17.96
N VAL A 18 -10.05 26.04 -18.77
CA VAL A 18 -9.91 25.68 -20.21
C VAL A 18 -8.59 24.98 -20.57
N GLY A 19 -8.69 23.69 -20.94
CA GLY A 19 -7.62 22.91 -21.58
C GLY A 19 -8.14 21.58 -22.11
N CYS A 20 -8.46 21.57 -23.41
CA CYS A 20 -8.96 20.44 -24.21
C CYS A 20 -7.81 19.57 -24.74
N GLY A 21 -8.07 18.27 -24.94
CA GLY A 21 -7.22 17.34 -25.69
C GLY A 21 -7.25 15.97 -25.01
N GLY A 22 -7.81 14.90 -25.56
CA GLY A 22 -7.93 14.53 -26.96
C GLY A 22 -7.43 13.09 -27.03
N ALA A 23 -8.35 12.14 -27.21
CA ALA A 23 -8.11 10.70 -27.15
C ALA A 23 -7.14 10.20 -28.23
N THR A 24 -6.42 9.10 -27.95
CA THR A 24 -6.28 7.96 -28.88
C THR A 24 -5.78 6.71 -28.16
N THR A 25 -6.60 5.67 -28.18
CA THR A 25 -6.20 4.26 -28.05
C THR A 25 -5.66 3.79 -29.40
N PRO A 26 -4.69 2.86 -29.43
CA PRO A 26 -4.67 1.86 -30.49
C PRO A 26 -4.73 0.43 -29.96
N THR A 27 -5.78 -0.21 -30.45
CA THR A 27 -6.09 -1.62 -30.62
C THR A 27 -4.94 -2.48 -31.16
N GLY A 28 -4.76 -3.65 -30.54
CA GLY A 28 -4.68 -4.96 -31.22
C GLY A 28 -3.51 -5.24 -32.16
N GLY A 29 -2.42 -5.78 -31.59
CA GLY A 29 -1.44 -6.57 -32.34
C GLY A 29 -1.80 -8.06 -32.30
N SER A 30 -2.41 -8.54 -33.38
CA SER A 30 -2.64 -9.96 -33.65
C SER A 30 -1.33 -10.58 -34.16
N ASN A 31 -0.70 -11.45 -33.37
CA ASN A 31 0.45 -12.22 -33.82
C ASN A 31 0.02 -13.65 -34.17
N THR A 32 -0.21 -13.85 -35.46
CA THR A 32 -0.27 -15.15 -36.12
C THR A 32 1.16 -15.69 -36.27
N ASN A 33 1.46 -16.86 -35.69
CA ASN A 33 2.54 -17.75 -36.11
C ASN A 33 1.95 -19.17 -36.02
N VAL A 34 1.39 -19.67 -37.11
CA VAL A 34 2.05 -20.54 -38.10
C VAL A 34 2.86 -21.67 -37.45
N ALA A 35 2.25 -22.84 -37.57
CA ALA A 35 2.72 -24.21 -37.41
C ALA A 35 4.22 -24.46 -37.20
N ASN A 36 4.52 -25.33 -36.23
CA ASN A 36 5.40 -26.46 -36.56
C ASN A 36 4.86 -27.75 -35.94
N ALA A 37 4.68 -28.75 -36.79
CA ALA A 37 4.23 -30.09 -36.48
C ALA A 37 5.43 -31.04 -36.43
N ALA A 38 5.48 -31.90 -35.42
CA ALA A 38 6.06 -33.26 -35.41
C ALA A 38 6.06 -33.74 -33.95
N ALA A 39 5.10 -34.58 -33.54
CA ALA A 39 5.12 -36.03 -33.66
C ALA A 39 6.16 -36.68 -32.73
N ASN A 40 5.70 -37.17 -31.57
CA ASN A 40 6.02 -38.53 -31.17
C ASN A 40 4.88 -39.09 -30.32
N GLY A 41 4.33 -40.23 -30.76
CA GLY A 41 3.14 -40.81 -30.20
C GLY A 41 3.44 -41.73 -29.01
N ASN A 42 2.43 -41.89 -28.15
CA ASN A 42 2.06 -43.23 -27.72
C ASN A 42 0.54 -43.31 -27.58
N VAL A 43 -0.01 -44.40 -28.08
CA VAL A 43 -1.44 -44.63 -28.32
C VAL A 43 -1.94 -45.58 -27.23
N ASN A 44 -3.09 -45.27 -26.64
CA ASN A 44 -4.07 -46.32 -26.29
C ASN A 44 -5.49 -45.72 -26.28
N ALA A 45 -6.41 -46.40 -26.97
CA ALA A 45 -7.77 -45.95 -27.32
C ALA A 45 -8.81 -46.24 -26.19
N VAL A 46 -9.69 -45.28 -25.79
CA VAL A 46 -11.13 -45.00 -26.18
C VAL A 46 -12.17 -45.94 -25.47
N PRO A 47 -13.42 -45.55 -25.06
CA PRO A 47 -14.24 -44.34 -25.40
C PRO A 47 -14.98 -43.57 -24.25
N ALA A 48 -15.36 -42.34 -24.62
CA ALA A 48 -16.62 -41.60 -24.41
C ALA A 48 -17.18 -41.22 -23.01
N ASN A 49 -17.30 -39.88 -22.87
CA ASN A 49 -18.28 -39.08 -22.14
C ASN A 49 -18.03 -38.85 -20.64
N THR A 50 -17.60 -37.63 -20.25
CA THR A 50 -18.11 -36.84 -19.11
C THR A 50 -17.37 -35.48 -19.05
N GLU A 51 -18.14 -34.42 -19.30
CA GLU A 51 -18.07 -33.03 -18.78
C GLU A 51 -16.79 -32.18 -18.94
N LEU A 52 -16.98 -31.02 -19.59
CA LEU A 52 -16.05 -29.88 -19.61
C LEU A 52 -15.88 -29.30 -18.19
N GLY A 53 -14.97 -29.87 -17.42
CA GLY A 53 -14.36 -29.17 -16.29
C GLY A 53 -13.33 -28.17 -16.82
N THR A 54 -13.64 -26.87 -16.81
CA THR A 54 -12.63 -25.81 -16.99
C THR A 54 -11.73 -25.79 -15.75
N THR A 55 -10.76 -26.70 -15.73
CA THR A 55 -9.68 -26.68 -14.75
C THR A 55 -8.86 -25.42 -15.03
N LYS A 56 -9.16 -24.35 -14.30
CA LYS A 56 -8.38 -23.11 -14.33
C LYS A 56 -6.95 -23.51 -13.97
N LYS A 57 -6.06 -23.52 -14.97
CA LYS A 57 -4.62 -23.73 -14.79
C LYS A 57 -4.19 -22.81 -13.63
N PRO A 58 -3.53 -23.30 -12.58
CA PRO A 58 -2.92 -22.44 -11.58
C PRO A 58 -2.02 -21.50 -12.35
N GLU A 59 -2.33 -20.21 -12.33
CA GLU A 59 -1.42 -19.19 -12.81
C GLU A 59 -0.12 -19.43 -12.05
N VAL A 60 0.92 -19.83 -12.79
CA VAL A 60 2.26 -19.96 -12.24
C VAL A 60 2.56 -18.57 -11.70
N GLN A 61 2.62 -18.45 -10.37
CA GLN A 61 2.97 -17.21 -9.70
C GLN A 61 4.35 -16.82 -10.23
N THR A 62 4.38 -15.87 -11.16
CA THR A 62 5.60 -15.14 -11.48
C THR A 62 6.05 -14.49 -10.20
N THR A 63 7.15 -14.97 -9.62
CA THR A 63 7.77 -14.37 -8.44
C THR A 63 8.17 -12.94 -8.82
N ASN A 64 7.38 -11.96 -8.40
CA ASN A 64 7.69 -10.56 -8.58
C ASN A 64 8.82 -10.22 -7.60
N ASN A 65 10.04 -10.09 -8.12
CA ASN A 65 11.23 -9.68 -7.34
C ASN A 65 11.29 -8.16 -7.09
N ALA A 66 10.18 -7.42 -7.32
CA ALA A 66 10.12 -6.01 -6.97
C ALA A 66 10.26 -5.80 -5.45
N PRO A 67 10.89 -4.69 -5.01
CA PRO A 67 10.84 -4.29 -3.61
C PRO A 67 9.39 -4.20 -3.15
N THR A 68 9.10 -4.71 -1.94
CA THR A 68 7.77 -4.65 -1.34
C THR A 68 7.80 -3.86 -0.02
N LEU A 69 6.70 -3.18 0.27
CA LEU A 69 6.47 -2.35 1.44
C LEU A 69 5.81 -3.15 2.58
N GLY A 70 5.25 -4.33 2.28
CA GLY A 70 4.73 -5.29 3.25
C GLY A 70 5.67 -5.57 4.44
N PRO A 71 6.94 -5.96 4.20
CA PRO A 71 7.89 -6.19 5.28
C PRO A 71 8.17 -4.94 6.13
N VAL A 72 8.08 -3.74 5.55
CA VAL A 72 8.36 -2.47 6.24
C VAL A 72 7.30 -2.18 7.29
N ILE A 73 6.03 -2.25 6.91
CA ILE A 73 4.93 -1.98 7.85
C ILE A 73 4.82 -3.08 8.90
N ASN A 74 5.06 -4.34 8.52
CA ASN A 74 5.06 -5.44 9.48
C ASN A 74 6.22 -5.31 10.49
N ALA A 75 7.41 -4.88 10.06
CA ALA A 75 8.51 -4.60 10.98
C ALA A 75 8.18 -3.46 11.98
N TYR A 76 7.48 -2.42 11.53
CA TYR A 76 7.01 -1.34 12.40
C TYR A 76 6.03 -1.85 13.48
N TYR A 77 4.98 -2.58 13.09
CA TYR A 77 4.02 -3.12 14.05
C TYR A 77 4.61 -4.22 14.94
N ASP A 78 5.53 -5.03 14.43
CA ASP A 78 6.28 -5.99 15.24
C ASP A 78 7.12 -5.29 16.31
N ALA A 79 7.75 -4.17 15.97
CA ALA A 79 8.52 -3.37 16.92
C ALA A 79 7.61 -2.77 18.01
N LEU A 80 6.43 -2.25 17.63
CA LEU A 80 5.43 -1.79 18.60
C LEU A 80 4.97 -2.93 19.53
N ARG A 81 4.66 -4.11 18.97
CA ARG A 81 4.23 -5.28 19.74
C ARG A 81 5.30 -5.75 20.73
N LYS A 82 6.56 -5.74 20.31
CA LYS A 82 7.72 -6.11 21.12
C LYS A 82 8.16 -5.01 22.09
N LYS A 83 7.55 -3.82 22.00
CA LYS A 83 7.96 -2.60 22.73
C LYS A 83 9.43 -2.24 22.50
N ASP A 84 9.92 -2.49 21.29
CA ASP A 84 11.30 -2.20 20.89
C ASP A 84 11.39 -0.78 20.34
N ALA A 85 11.71 0.15 21.23
CA ALA A 85 11.80 1.56 20.89
C ALA A 85 12.93 1.88 19.89
N ALA A 86 13.98 1.04 19.79
CA ALA A 86 15.05 1.24 18.81
C ALA A 86 14.60 0.77 17.41
N ALA A 87 13.91 -0.37 17.34
CA ALA A 87 13.35 -0.87 16.09
C ALA A 87 12.23 0.04 15.56
N VAL A 88 11.37 0.59 16.43
CA VAL A 88 10.36 1.59 16.04
C VAL A 88 11.04 2.80 15.40
N ARG A 89 12.08 3.34 16.04
CA ARG A 89 12.83 4.47 15.48
C ARG A 89 13.46 4.15 14.13
N LYS A 90 14.00 2.94 13.97
CA LYS A 90 14.59 2.52 12.69
C LYS A 90 13.56 2.41 11.56
N ALA A 91 12.31 2.05 11.89
CA ALA A 91 11.24 1.83 10.92
C ALA A 91 10.53 3.12 10.46
N MET A 92 10.73 4.25 11.15
CA MET A 92 10.11 5.54 10.84
C MET A 92 11.04 6.46 10.04
N SER A 93 10.48 7.22 9.10
CA SER A 93 11.21 8.25 8.36
C SER A 93 11.75 9.34 9.29
N GLU A 94 12.81 10.02 8.88
CA GLU A 94 13.43 11.05 9.71
C GLU A 94 12.45 12.20 10.04
N ASP A 95 11.64 12.61 9.06
CA ASP A 95 10.62 13.65 9.25
C ASP A 95 9.54 13.21 10.24
N PHE A 96 9.10 11.94 10.16
CA PHE A 96 8.11 11.41 11.07
C PHE A 96 8.67 11.34 12.50
N LEU A 97 9.91 10.90 12.67
CA LEU A 97 10.56 10.91 13.98
C LEU A 97 10.64 12.31 14.59
N LYS A 98 11.07 13.30 13.80
CA LYS A 98 11.16 14.68 14.27
C LYS A 98 9.81 15.21 14.73
N SER A 99 8.73 14.96 13.98
CA SER A 99 7.38 15.40 14.41
C SER A 99 6.93 14.66 15.66
N THR A 100 7.11 13.35 15.72
CA THR A 100 6.74 12.53 16.88
C THR A 100 7.50 12.97 18.14
N GLU A 101 8.80 13.22 18.05
CA GLU A 101 9.60 13.70 19.18
C GLU A 101 9.18 15.11 19.64
N ALA A 102 8.78 15.98 18.71
CA ALA A 102 8.24 17.29 19.04
C ALA A 102 6.91 17.18 19.82
N ASP A 103 6.00 16.33 19.36
CA ASP A 103 4.70 16.08 20.00
C ASP A 103 4.89 15.44 21.38
N MET A 104 5.74 14.42 21.48
CA MET A 104 6.11 13.80 22.75
C MET A 104 6.66 14.83 23.75
N LYS A 105 7.52 15.74 23.30
CA LYS A 105 8.07 16.81 24.14
C LYS A 105 6.98 17.79 24.59
N ALA A 106 6.07 18.17 23.69
CA ALA A 106 4.94 19.04 24.03
C ALA A 106 4.02 18.41 25.08
N GLU A 107 3.80 17.10 24.99
CA GLU A 107 2.96 16.32 25.90
C GLU A 107 3.70 15.76 27.13
N LYS A 108 5.00 16.03 27.26
CA LYS A 108 5.87 15.51 28.34
C LYS A 108 5.91 13.98 28.40
N LYS A 109 5.83 13.32 27.26
CA LYS A 109 5.97 11.87 27.08
C LYS A 109 7.44 11.53 26.76
N THR A 110 7.92 10.40 27.26
CA THR A 110 9.32 9.96 27.05
C THR A 110 9.42 8.61 26.35
N ASP A 111 8.35 7.81 26.37
CA ASP A 111 8.28 6.51 25.72
C ASP A 111 7.56 6.64 24.36
N ILE A 112 8.32 6.49 23.28
CA ILE A 112 7.81 6.58 21.91
C ILE A 112 6.85 5.45 21.56
N VAL A 113 7.05 4.25 22.13
CA VAL A 113 6.16 3.12 21.87
C VAL A 113 4.82 3.42 22.52
N ALA A 114 4.83 3.80 23.80
CA ALA A 114 3.61 4.14 24.52
C ALA A 114 2.84 5.27 23.80
N PHE A 115 3.55 6.33 23.44
CA PHE A 115 2.98 7.45 22.69
C PHE A 115 2.32 7.02 21.38
N LEU A 116 3.01 6.25 20.52
CA LEU A 116 2.45 5.80 19.25
C LEU A 116 1.24 4.87 19.43
N THR A 117 1.26 4.02 20.46
CA THR A 117 0.13 3.12 20.74
C THR A 117 -1.11 3.82 21.30
N GLU A 118 -1.04 5.11 21.65
CA GLU A 118 -2.22 5.94 21.97
C GLU A 118 -3.04 6.26 20.70
N PHE A 119 -2.40 6.27 19.53
CA PHE A 119 -3.01 6.63 18.24
C PHE A 119 -3.15 5.45 17.29
N ASP A 120 -2.30 4.44 17.42
CA ASP A 120 -2.23 3.29 16.52
C ASP A 120 -2.48 1.97 17.26
N LYS A 121 -3.54 1.26 16.87
CA LYS A 121 -3.89 -0.02 17.48
C LYS A 121 -3.00 -1.10 16.88
N VAL A 122 -2.09 -1.63 17.71
CA VAL A 122 -1.23 -2.76 17.34
C VAL A 122 -2.11 -3.99 17.02
N PRO A 123 -2.02 -4.55 15.80
CA PRO A 123 -2.76 -5.75 15.44
C PRO A 123 -2.13 -6.99 16.05
N ASP A 124 -2.96 -8.02 16.28
CA ASP A 124 -2.50 -9.34 16.74
C ASP A 124 -1.73 -10.12 15.65
N GLY A 125 -1.90 -9.75 14.38
CA GLY A 125 -1.27 -10.39 13.23
C GLY A 125 -0.54 -9.41 12.31
N ASN A 126 -0.13 -9.92 11.15
CA ASN A 126 0.48 -9.11 10.12
C ASN A 126 -0.54 -8.16 9.48
N MET A 127 -0.05 -7.00 9.05
CA MET A 127 -0.79 -6.09 8.21
C MET A 127 -0.88 -6.67 6.81
N GLU A 128 -2.04 -6.49 6.21
CA GLU A 128 -2.24 -6.73 4.79
C GLU A 128 -1.82 -5.47 4.02
N VAL A 129 -0.94 -5.67 3.03
CA VAL A 129 -0.45 -4.61 2.14
C VAL A 129 -0.83 -4.94 0.71
N ARG A 130 -1.45 -3.98 0.03
CA ARG A 130 -1.96 -4.13 -1.33
C ARG A 130 -1.70 -2.86 -2.14
N ASN A 131 -1.84 -2.99 -3.46
CA ASN A 131 -1.79 -1.88 -4.42
C ASN A 131 -0.53 -1.02 -4.24
N GLU A 132 0.60 -1.67 -4.03
CA GLU A 132 1.88 -0.99 -3.83
C GLU A 132 2.29 -0.25 -5.10
N GLN A 133 2.70 1.01 -4.93
CA GLN A 133 3.28 1.84 -5.98
C GLN A 133 4.60 2.40 -5.46
N ILE A 134 5.68 2.17 -6.20
CA ILE A 134 7.01 2.66 -5.85
C ILE A 134 7.48 3.57 -6.98
N ASP A 135 7.81 4.81 -6.64
CA ASP A 135 8.35 5.83 -7.53
C ASP A 135 9.61 6.44 -6.90
N GLY A 136 10.77 5.99 -7.39
CA GLY A 136 12.07 6.38 -6.85
C GLY A 136 12.17 6.12 -5.34
N ASN A 137 12.30 7.19 -4.56
CA ASN A 137 12.45 7.13 -3.10
C ASN A 137 11.12 7.25 -2.34
N ARG A 138 9.98 7.18 -3.03
CA ARG A 138 8.65 7.28 -2.43
C ARG A 138 7.81 6.07 -2.78
N GLY A 139 7.11 5.53 -1.80
CA GLY A 139 6.20 4.41 -1.94
C GLY A 139 4.83 4.74 -1.39
N THR A 140 3.77 4.20 -1.99
CA THR A 140 2.42 4.21 -1.44
C THR A 140 1.87 2.80 -1.43
N ALA A 141 1.07 2.45 -0.43
CA ALA A 141 0.34 1.20 -0.40
C ALA A 141 -0.95 1.34 0.40
N ILE A 142 -1.93 0.49 0.07
CA ILE A 142 -3.11 0.31 0.92
C ILE A 142 -2.75 -0.67 2.03
N VAL A 143 -2.90 -0.23 3.27
CA VAL A 143 -2.62 -1.00 4.48
C VAL A 143 -3.92 -1.30 5.20
N LYS A 144 -4.15 -2.59 5.49
CA LYS A 144 -5.31 -3.11 6.23
C LYS A 144 -4.87 -3.88 7.47
N GLY A 145 -5.60 -3.70 8.57
CA GLY A 145 -5.32 -4.34 9.87
C GLY A 145 -5.24 -3.32 11.01
N GLY A 146 -5.24 -3.81 12.25
CA GLY A 146 -5.17 -2.94 13.43
C GLY A 146 -6.34 -1.97 13.52
N SER A 147 -6.05 -0.66 13.54
CA SER A 147 -7.06 0.42 13.47
C SER A 147 -7.71 0.57 12.08
N TYR A 148 -7.12 0.00 11.03
CA TYR A 148 -7.48 0.23 9.63
C TYR A 148 -8.28 -0.95 9.06
N VAL A 149 -9.54 -1.06 9.48
CA VAL A 149 -10.48 -2.08 9.01
C VAL A 149 -11.19 -1.67 7.71
N GLY A 150 -11.85 -2.62 7.03
CA GLY A 150 -12.60 -2.36 5.80
C GLY A 150 -11.67 -2.19 4.59
N ASP A 151 -11.71 -1.01 3.96
CA ASP A 151 -10.90 -0.71 2.77
C ASP A 151 -9.44 -0.34 3.09
N GLY A 152 -9.08 -0.24 4.36
CA GLY A 152 -7.73 0.14 4.79
C GLY A 152 -7.44 1.62 4.60
N ILE A 153 -6.18 2.00 4.72
CA ILE A 153 -5.71 3.37 4.48
C ILE A 153 -4.56 3.37 3.48
N VAL A 154 -4.43 4.46 2.71
CA VAL A 154 -3.24 4.68 1.91
C VAL A 154 -2.14 5.23 2.82
N MET A 155 -1.05 4.50 2.97
CA MET A 155 0.14 4.96 3.70
C MET A 155 1.25 5.34 2.72
N VAL A 156 2.07 6.31 3.13
CA VAL A 156 3.25 6.73 2.40
C VAL A 156 4.50 6.17 3.07
N PHE A 157 5.44 5.72 2.27
CA PHE A 157 6.74 5.20 2.65
C PHE A 157 7.84 6.02 1.97
N LYS A 158 8.97 6.21 2.66
CA LYS A 158 10.15 6.89 2.12
C LYS A 158 11.34 5.95 2.12
N ASN A 159 12.11 5.94 1.03
CA ASN A 159 13.40 5.27 0.97
C ASN A 159 14.48 6.27 1.40
N GLU A 160 15.14 5.99 2.51
CA GLU A 160 16.23 6.78 3.06
C GLU A 160 17.50 5.92 3.07
N GLY A 161 18.43 6.22 2.17
CA GLY A 161 19.71 5.50 2.09
C GLY A 161 19.56 4.00 1.80
N GLY A 162 18.59 3.61 0.97
CA GLY A 162 18.33 2.21 0.61
C GLY A 162 17.40 1.48 1.59
N SER A 163 16.94 2.12 2.66
CA SER A 163 16.00 1.55 3.62
C SER A 163 14.63 2.21 3.51
N TRP A 164 13.59 1.41 3.27
CA TRP A 164 12.20 1.89 3.29
C TRP A 164 11.71 2.08 4.73
N LYS A 165 10.98 3.17 4.96
CA LYS A 165 10.47 3.57 6.27
C LYS A 165 9.06 4.14 6.18
N VAL A 166 8.28 4.00 7.25
CA VAL A 166 6.94 4.58 7.38
C VAL A 166 7.04 6.09 7.51
N SER A 167 6.20 6.83 6.77
CA SER A 167 6.15 8.28 6.77
C SER A 167 4.84 8.80 7.37
N ASN A 168 4.86 10.04 7.87
CA ASN A 168 3.66 10.81 8.26
C ASN A 168 3.13 11.69 7.11
N GLU A 169 3.67 11.55 5.91
CA GLU A 169 3.20 12.28 4.74
C GLU A 169 1.76 11.88 4.39
N VAL A 170 0.91 12.88 4.17
CA VAL A 170 -0.46 12.66 3.68
C VAL A 170 -0.41 12.26 2.20
N PRO A 171 -1.04 11.13 1.80
CA PRO A 171 -1.12 10.75 0.40
C PRO A 171 -1.82 11.86 -0.42
N LYS A 172 -1.28 12.15 -1.60
CA LYS A 172 -1.81 13.16 -2.53
C LYS A 172 -2.85 12.57 -3.48
#